data_AF-B1YDL6-F1
#
_entry.id   AF-B1YDL6-F1
#
_cell.length_a   1.000
_cell.length_b   1.000
_cell.length_c   1.000
_cell.angle_alpha   90.00
_cell.angle_beta   90.00
_cell.angle_gamma   90.00
#
_symmetry.space_group_name_H-M   'P 1'
#
loop_
_entity.id
_entity.type
_entity.pdbx_description
1 polymer ?
#
loop_
_entity_poly.entity_id
_entity_poly.type
_entity_poly.pdbx_seq_one_letter_code
_entity_poly.pdbx_strand_id
1 'polypeptide(L)' 'MDVVFVGKIPRRYVEALKRFGFRVSDRIPPEGSAVVVIYGDCEEAAKRGYACFTQEELDGFVKFLFSYV' A
#
# COMPACT_ATOMS: atom_id res chain seq x y z
N MET A 1 -8.55 -4.50 11.11
CA MET A 1 -8.69 -3.45 10.09
C MET A 1 -7.75 -3.82 8.96
N ASP A 2 -8.27 -4.22 7.80
CA ASP A 2 -7.44 -4.64 6.67
C ASP A 2 -6.87 -3.40 5.96
N VAL A 3 -5.59 -3.45 5.60
CA VAL A 3 -4.92 -2.42 4.81
C VAL A 3 -4.52 -3.05 3.47
N VAL A 4 -4.97 -2.43 2.38
CA VAL A 4 -4.79 -2.91 1.01
C VAL A 4 -3.97 -1.89 0.25
N PHE A 5 -2.80 -2.30 -0.22
CA PHE A 5 -2.01 -1.52 -1.16
C PHE A 5 -2.47 -1.81 -2.59
N VAL A 6 -2.70 -0.75 -3.35
CA VAL A 6 -3.24 -0.79 -4.71
C VAL A 6 -2.29 -0.12 -5.70
N GLY A 7 -1.98 -0.81 -6.80
CA GLY A 7 -1.16 -0.27 -7.88
C GLY A 7 0.02 -1.17 -8.26
N LYS A 8 0.93 -0.64 -9.09
CA LYS A 8 2.08 -1.38 -9.63
C LYS A 8 3.21 -1.50 -8.62
N ILE A 9 2.95 -2.20 -7.51
CA ILE A 9 3.93 -2.36 -6.43
C ILE A 9 5.07 -3.27 -6.89
N PRO A 10 6.34 -2.87 -6.70
CA PRO A 10 7.49 -3.72 -6.97
C PRO A 10 7.39 -5.06 -6.24
N ARG A 11 7.60 -6.17 -6.97
CA ARG A 11 7.52 -7.54 -6.42
C ARG A 11 8.27 -7.74 -5.10
N ARG A 12 9.46 -7.12 -4.97
CA ARG A 12 10.28 -7.14 -3.75
C ARG A 12 9.55 -6.64 -2.50
N TYR A 13 8.62 -5.69 -2.65
CA TYR A 13 7.83 -5.17 -1.54
C TYR A 13 6.54 -5.95 -1.33
N VAL A 14 6.00 -6.58 -2.37
CA VAL A 14 4.76 -7.38 -2.26
C VAL A 14 4.93 -8.51 -1.24
N GLU A 15 6.05 -9.24 -1.29
CA GLU A 15 6.32 -10.31 -0.33
C GLU A 15 6.50 -9.78 1.09
N ALA A 16 7.20 -8.66 1.25
CA ALA A 16 7.35 -8.00 2.55
C ALA A 16 5.99 -7.58 3.12
N LEU A 17 5.20 -6.82 2.36
CA LEU A 17 3.88 -6.35 2.75
C LEU A 17 2.96 -7.53 3.17
N LYS A 18 2.92 -8.60 2.37
CA LYS A 18 2.14 -9.80 2.73
C LYS A 18 2.60 -10.47 4.01
N ARG A 19 3.92 -10.54 4.26
CA ARG A 19 4.48 -11.10 5.50
C ARG A 19 4.05 -10.33 6.75
N PHE A 20 3.90 -9.01 6.64
CA PHE A 20 3.42 -8.16 7.72
C PHE A 20 1.89 -8.05 7.79
N GLY A 21 1.15 -8.87 7.02
CA GLY A 21 -0.32 -8.93 7.06
C GLY A 21 -1.04 -7.91 6.17
N PHE A 22 -0.32 -7.17 5.33
CA PHE A 22 -0.91 -6.25 4.35
C PHE A 22 -1.37 -7.02 3.11
N ARG A 23 -2.49 -6.58 2.52
CA ARG A 23 -2.93 -7.10 1.22
C ARG A 23 -2.38 -6.24 0.09
N VAL A 24 -2.07 -6.87 -1.03
CA VAL A 24 -1.70 -6.18 -2.27
C VAL A 24 -2.68 -6.61 -3.35
N SER A 25 -3.25 -5.63 -4.05
CA SER A 25 -4.26 -5.83 -5.08
C SER A 25 -4.02 -4.86 -6.24
N ASP A 26 -4.32 -5.27 -7.46
CA ASP A 26 -4.33 -4.35 -8.61
C ASP A 26 -5.63 -3.53 -8.69
N ARG A 27 -6.62 -3.85 -7.83
CA ARG A 27 -7.95 -3.23 -7.82
C ARG A 27 -8.26 -2.64 -6.45
N ILE A 28 -8.93 -1.49 -6.47
CA ILE A 28 -9.48 -0.84 -5.29
C ILE A 28 -10.62 -1.72 -4.75
N PRO A 29 -10.58 -2.12 -3.46
CA PRO A 29 -11.66 -2.88 -2.85
C PRO A 29 -12.93 -2.03 -2.67
N PRO A 30 -14.10 -2.64 -2.39
CA PRO A 30 -15.34 -1.91 -2.12
C PRO A 30 -15.17 -0.89 -0.99
N GLU A 31 -15.81 0.27 -1.10
CA GLU A 31 -15.75 1.31 -0.06
C GLU A 31 -16.18 0.77 1.32
N GLY A 32 -15.46 1.15 2.36
CA GLY A 32 -15.73 0.72 3.74
C GLY A 32 -15.23 -0.69 4.11
N SER A 33 -14.68 -1.46 3.18
CA SER A 33 -14.19 -2.82 3.46
C SER A 33 -12.73 -2.88 3.96
N ALA A 34 -11.91 -1.88 3.63
CA ALA A 34 -10.49 -1.81 3.98
C ALA A 34 -9.95 -0.38 3.90
N VAL A 35 -8.81 -0.14 4.55
CA VAL A 35 -7.98 1.04 4.32
C VAL A 35 -7.22 0.84 3.01
N VAL A 36 -7.35 1.77 2.08
CA VAL A 36 -6.71 1.68 0.76
C VAL A 36 -5.52 2.63 0.69
N VAL A 37 -4.38 2.11 0.27
CA VAL A 37 -3.15 2.86 -0.02
C VAL A 37 -2.80 2.71 -1.49
N ILE A 38 -2.90 3.78 -2.28
CA ILE A 38 -2.54 3.75 -3.70
C ILE A 38 -1.04 4.01 -3.86
N TYR A 39 -0.37 3.22 -4.68
CA TYR A 39 1.04 3.36 -5.01
C TYR A 39 1.23 4.11 -6.33
N GLY A 40 1.96 5.23 -6.29
CA GLY A 40 2.40 6.01 -7.45
C GLY A 40 1.37 7.01 -8.01
N ASP A 41 0.07 6.70 -7.92
CA ASP A 41 -0.99 7.55 -8.49
C ASP A 41 -1.67 8.44 -7.42
N CYS A 42 -0.91 9.39 -6.86
CA CYS A 42 -1.37 10.21 -5.74
C CYS A 42 -2.52 11.16 -6.10
N GLU A 43 -2.61 11.57 -7.36
CA GLU A 43 -3.73 12.40 -7.82
C GLU A 43 -5.05 11.63 -7.75
N GLU A 44 -5.05 10.37 -8.22
CA GLU A 44 -6.22 9.50 -8.15
C GLU A 44 -6.57 9.11 -6.71
N ALA A 45 -5.55 8.90 -5.86
CA ALA A 45 -5.74 8.67 -4.43
C ALA A 45 -6.46 9.85 -3.77
N ALA A 46 -5.99 11.08 -4.02
CA ALA A 46 -6.56 12.29 -3.45
C ALA A 46 -8.01 12.51 -3.91
N LYS A 47 -8.31 12.31 -5.20
CA LYS A 47 -9.67 12.41 -5.76
C LYS A 47 -10.67 11.49 -5.08
N ARG A 48 -10.21 10.33 -4.59
CA ARG A 48 -11.03 9.30 -3.94
C ARG A 48 -10.94 9.30 -2.41
N GLY A 49 -10.14 10.20 -1.83
CA GLY A 49 -9.92 10.27 -0.37
C GLY A 49 -9.11 9.10 0.19
N TYR A 50 -8.30 8.43 -0.65
CA TYR A 50 -7.40 7.36 -0.23
C TYR A 50 -6.01 7.87 0.10
N ALA A 51 -5.26 7.11 0.90
CA ALA A 51 -3.86 7.39 1.15
C ALA A 51 -3.04 7.11 -0.12
N CYS A 52 -2.02 7.92 -0.38
CA CYS A 52 -1.04 7.65 -1.44
C CYS A 52 0.32 7.38 -0.84
N PHE A 53 1.03 6.39 -1.37
CA PHE A 53 2.46 6.18 -1.15
C PHE A 53 3.22 6.42 -2.46
N THR A 54 4.19 7.32 -2.39
CA THR A 54 5.26 7.42 -3.38
C THR A 54 6.23 6.24 -3.25
N GLN A 55 7.15 6.11 -4.22
CA GLN A 55 8.23 5.14 -4.14
C GLN A 55 9.07 5.32 -2.86
N GLU A 56 9.45 6.56 -2.55
CA GLU A 56 10.28 6.87 -1.39
C GLU A 56 9.57 6.54 -0.07
N GLU A 57 8.28 6.85 0.03
CA GLU A 57 7.47 6.53 1.22
C GLU A 57 7.30 5.02 1.39
N LEU A 58 7.06 4.28 0.30
CA LEU A 58 6.96 2.83 0.36
C LEU A 58 8.30 2.20 0.76
N ASP A 59 9.41 2.69 0.21
CA ASP A 59 10.76 2.28 0.60
C ASP A 59 11.02 2.51 2.09
N GLY A 60 10.69 3.71 2.59
CA GLY A 60 10.81 4.07 4.00
C GLY A 60 9.94 3.21 4.90
N PHE A 61 8.69 2.96 4.50
CA PHE A 61 7.75 2.13 5.23
C PHE A 61 8.20 0.68 5.31
N VAL A 62 8.63 0.09 4.19
CA VAL A 62 9.14 -1.28 4.18
C VAL A 62 10.39 -1.40 5.05
N LYS A 63 11.33 -0.43 4.97
CA LYS A 63 12.50 -0.40 5.87
C LYS A 63 12.09 -0.33 7.34
N PHE A 64 11.12 0.51 7.68
CA PHE A 64 10.58 0.60 9.03
C PHE A 64 10.00 -0.73 9.51
N LEU A 65 9.22 -1.43 8.69
CA LEU A 65 8.68 -2.75 9.03
C LEU A 65 9.79 -3.77 9.33
N PHE A 66 10.88 -3.75 8.56
CA PHE A 66 12.03 -4.65 8.78
C PHE A 66 12.94 -4.24 9.95
N SER A 67 12.95 -2.97 10.37
CA SER A 67 13.73 -2.53 11.53
C SER A 67 13.15 -2.98 12.87
N TYR A 68 11.90 -3.45 12.90
CA TYR A 68 11.23 -3.99 14.08
C TYR A 68 11.27 -5.53 14.18
N VAL A 69 12.15 -6.18 13.42
CA VAL A 69 12.41 -7.64 13.45
C VAL A 69 13.80 -7.91 14.02
#